data_AF-A0A970NFK3-F1
#
_entry.id   AF-A0A970NFK3-F1
#
_cell.length_a   1.000
_cell.length_b   1.000
_cell.length_c   1.000
_cell.angle_alpha   90.00
_cell.angle_beta   90.00
_cell.angle_gamma   90.00
#
_symmetry.space_group_name_H-M   'P 1'
#
loop_
_entity.id
_entity.type
_entity.pdbx_description
1 polymer ?
#
loop_
_entity_poly.entity_id
_entity_poly.type
_entity_poly.pdbx_seq_one_letter_code
_entity_poly.pdbx_strand_id
1 'polypeptide(L)'
;MALSFQDFIRDKISPDLVSGWADTNIEKVDVDRDKQTWLLHLGVQEPIANSVCRATEKQLRQYFDYLQAIELVPALFDSYDSLPELIESRRRDIAATVFADGENLFQSSALTWNCKNTRIDLVCKSPEIYENIIGQGICTRIAAWFWDEYCLQILVRAILVRQGEQKHRTRQHYLAEGKLEVIQPLKQSIRTGQRGGYNRDQNKLLETIREKSVPIADIEEGMKTAIAQGEVWDKKIVPMQEGQIAA
;
A
#
# COMPACT_ATOMS: atom_id res chain seq x y z
N MET A 1 0.67 -17.46 17.52
CA MET A 1 -0.69 -17.86 17.93
C MET A 1 -1.62 -16.85 17.28
N ALA A 2 -2.41 -17.27 16.29
CA ALA A 2 -3.34 -16.37 15.61
C ALA A 2 -4.56 -16.14 16.51
N LEU A 3 -5.00 -14.89 16.63
CA LEU A 3 -6.19 -14.54 17.42
C LEU A 3 -7.43 -14.67 16.54
N SER A 4 -8.37 -15.53 16.93
CA SER A 4 -9.64 -15.70 16.22
C SER A 4 -10.48 -14.41 16.33
N PHE A 5 -10.84 -13.82 15.20
CA PHE A 5 -11.72 -12.65 15.17
C PHE A 5 -13.15 -13.02 15.54
N GLN A 6 -13.60 -14.21 15.10
CA GLN A 6 -14.91 -14.74 15.43
C GLN A 6 -15.10 -14.87 16.95
N ASP A 7 -14.10 -15.39 17.66
CA ASP A 7 -14.14 -15.53 19.12
C ASP A 7 -14.14 -14.17 19.79
N PHE A 8 -13.38 -13.22 19.25
CA PHE A 8 -13.32 -11.85 19.76
C PHE A 8 -14.67 -11.14 19.68
N ILE A 9 -15.45 -11.32 18.61
CA ILE A 9 -16.73 -10.58 18.43
C ILE A 9 -17.95 -11.30 18.98
N ARG A 10 -17.83 -12.59 19.35
CA ARG A 10 -18.94 -13.50 19.66
C ARG A 10 -19.92 -12.99 20.73
N ASP A 11 -19.40 -12.34 21.77
CA ASP A 11 -20.15 -11.79 22.91
C ASP A 11 -20.49 -10.30 22.76
N LYS A 12 -20.13 -9.69 21.62
CA LYS A 12 -20.22 -8.23 21.39
C LYS A 12 -21.22 -7.85 20.32
N ILE A 13 -21.53 -8.75 19.40
CA ILE A 13 -22.42 -8.50 18.25
C ILE A 13 -23.47 -9.61 18.09
N SER A 14 -24.45 -9.38 17.22
CA SER A 14 -25.52 -10.33 16.91
C SER A 14 -24.96 -11.63 16.31
N PRO A 15 -25.45 -12.81 16.75
CA PRO A 15 -24.96 -14.12 16.28
C PRO A 15 -24.95 -14.31 14.76
N ASP A 16 -25.94 -13.74 14.06
CA ASP A 16 -26.07 -13.84 12.59
C ASP A 16 -24.87 -13.23 11.85
N LEU A 17 -24.24 -12.19 12.42
CA LEU A 17 -23.04 -11.59 11.85
C LEU A 17 -21.79 -12.39 12.21
N VAL A 18 -21.74 -13.03 13.39
CA VAL A 18 -20.59 -13.79 13.86
C VAL A 18 -20.27 -14.97 12.94
N SER A 19 -21.29 -15.64 12.40
CA SER A 19 -21.09 -16.73 11.43
C SER A 19 -20.42 -16.26 10.15
N GLY A 20 -20.61 -15.00 9.74
CA GLY A 20 -19.97 -14.42 8.56
C GLY A 20 -18.45 -14.24 8.70
N TRP A 21 -17.92 -14.35 9.92
CA TRP A 21 -16.48 -14.20 10.23
C TRP A 21 -15.81 -15.53 10.59
N ALA A 22 -16.38 -16.66 10.19
CA ALA A 22 -15.78 -17.97 10.39
C ALA A 22 -14.35 -18.01 9.81
N ASP A 23 -13.46 -18.73 10.49
CA ASP A 23 -12.05 -18.92 10.09
C ASP A 23 -11.26 -17.63 9.82
N THR A 24 -11.72 -16.51 10.40
CA THR A 24 -11.06 -15.20 10.30
C THR A 24 -10.10 -14.99 11.46
N ASN A 25 -8.86 -14.59 11.16
CA ASN A 25 -7.88 -14.25 12.18
C ASN A 25 -7.57 -12.75 12.20
N ILE A 26 -7.31 -12.21 13.38
CA ILE A 26 -6.74 -10.88 13.56
C ILE A 26 -5.23 -10.99 13.31
N GLU A 27 -4.77 -10.32 12.26
CA GLU A 27 -3.35 -10.28 11.89
C GLU A 27 -2.63 -9.14 12.61
N LYS A 28 -3.28 -7.97 12.68
CA LYS A 28 -2.72 -6.75 13.24
C LYS A 28 -3.83 -5.81 13.70
N VAL A 29 -3.54 -5.00 14.72
CA VAL A 29 -4.39 -3.87 15.10
C VAL A 29 -3.55 -2.60 15.05
N ASP A 30 -4.02 -1.62 14.29
CA ASP A 30 -3.45 -0.28 14.24
C ASP A 30 -4.39 0.72 14.90
N VAL A 31 -3.81 1.73 15.54
CA VAL A 31 -4.55 2.80 16.20
C VAL A 31 -4.14 4.13 15.58
N ASP A 32 -5.05 4.73 14.83
CA ASP A 32 -4.93 6.11 14.38
C ASP A 32 -5.36 7.01 15.55
N ARG A 33 -4.37 7.57 16.25
CA ARG A 33 -4.60 8.41 17.44
C ARG A 33 -5.25 9.74 17.09
N ASP A 34 -4.95 10.27 15.91
CA ASP A 34 -5.46 11.58 15.49
C ASP A 34 -6.94 11.47 15.12
N LYS A 35 -7.33 10.36 14.48
CA LYS A 35 -8.73 10.07 14.13
C LYS A 35 -9.51 9.31 15.21
N GLN A 36 -8.83 8.86 16.27
CA GLN A 36 -9.38 7.96 17.29
C GLN A 36 -10.03 6.71 16.67
N THR A 37 -9.41 6.18 15.62
CA THR A 37 -9.88 5.03 14.85
C THR A 37 -9.04 3.80 15.15
N TRP A 38 -9.69 2.67 15.37
CA TRP A 38 -9.02 1.37 15.44
C TRP A 38 -9.19 0.65 14.12
N LEU A 39 -8.08 0.26 13.51
CA LEU A 39 -8.04 -0.51 12.28
C LEU A 39 -7.68 -1.95 12.64
N LEU A 40 -8.60 -2.87 12.38
CA LEU A 40 -8.37 -4.30 12.58
C LEU A 40 -8.07 -4.93 11.23
N HIS A 41 -6.82 -5.37 11.06
CA HIS A 41 -6.40 -6.12 9.89
C HIS A 41 -6.74 -7.58 10.08
N LEU A 42 -7.57 -8.10 9.18
CA LEU A 42 -8.18 -9.41 9.29
C LEU A 42 -7.75 -10.27 8.10
N GLY A 43 -7.17 -11.43 8.40
CA GLY A 43 -6.95 -12.46 7.41
C GLY A 43 -8.22 -13.29 7.25
N VAL A 44 -8.76 -13.35 6.04
CA VAL A 44 -9.99 -14.07 5.69
C VAL A 44 -9.70 -15.13 4.61
N GLN A 45 -10.40 -16.27 4.68
CA GLN A 45 -10.29 -17.31 3.65
C GLN A 45 -11.09 -16.92 2.40
N GLU A 46 -12.30 -16.41 2.61
CA GLU A 46 -13.20 -16.00 1.55
C GLU A 46 -13.54 -14.50 1.66
N PRO A 47 -13.90 -13.84 0.54
CA PRO A 47 -14.32 -12.44 0.55
C PRO A 47 -15.56 -12.23 1.43
N ILE A 48 -15.45 -11.30 2.39
CA ILE A 48 -16.58 -10.89 3.24
C ILE A 48 -17.31 -9.74 2.58
N ALA A 49 -18.64 -9.87 2.42
CA ALA A 49 -19.45 -8.81 1.83
C ALA A 49 -19.34 -7.50 2.65
N ASN A 50 -19.21 -6.37 1.97
CA ASN A 50 -19.09 -5.04 2.62
C ASN A 50 -20.28 -4.76 3.55
N SER A 51 -21.49 -5.22 3.22
CA SER A 51 -22.64 -5.11 4.10
C SER A 51 -22.43 -5.77 5.47
N VAL A 52 -21.73 -6.92 5.50
CA VAL A 52 -21.36 -7.61 6.74
C VAL A 52 -20.29 -6.80 7.47
N CYS A 53 -19.26 -6.33 6.78
CA CYS A 53 -18.21 -5.46 7.34
C CYS A 53 -18.83 -4.23 8.04
N ARG A 54 -19.68 -3.46 7.36
CA ARG A 54 -20.31 -2.25 7.90
C ARG A 54 -21.26 -2.54 9.05
N ALA A 55 -22.01 -3.65 8.98
CA ALA A 55 -22.88 -4.05 10.06
C ALA A 55 -22.09 -4.43 11.32
N THR A 56 -20.97 -5.15 11.15
CA THR A 56 -20.07 -5.51 12.24
C THR A 56 -19.37 -4.29 12.84
N GLU A 57 -18.80 -3.39 12.02
CA GLU A 57 -18.22 -2.12 12.48
C GLU A 57 -19.21 -1.30 13.30
N LYS A 58 -20.46 -1.19 12.82
CA LYS A 58 -21.53 -0.47 13.51
C LYS A 58 -21.83 -1.06 14.88
N GLN A 59 -21.97 -2.38 15.01
CA GLN A 59 -22.28 -3.02 16.29
C GLN A 59 -21.08 -2.98 17.25
N LEU A 60 -19.86 -3.19 16.75
CA LEU A 60 -18.66 -3.06 17.57
C LEU A 60 -18.50 -1.66 18.12
N ARG A 61 -18.79 -0.61 17.34
CA ARG A 61 -18.77 0.78 17.81
C ARG A 61 -19.86 1.07 18.84
N GLN A 62 -21.03 0.42 18.74
CA GLN A 62 -22.07 0.53 19.76
C GLN A 62 -21.67 -0.14 21.07
N TYR A 63 -20.93 -1.24 21.00
CA TYR A 63 -20.40 -1.95 22.17
C TYR A 63 -19.22 -1.20 22.80
N PHE A 64 -18.31 -0.67 21.98
CA PHE A 64 -17.16 0.14 22.39
C PHE A 64 -17.45 1.62 22.16
N ASP A 65 -18.37 2.17 22.94
CA ASP A 65 -18.88 3.54 22.81
C ASP A 65 -17.82 4.66 22.98
N TYR A 66 -16.67 4.33 23.57
CA TYR A 66 -15.53 5.22 23.73
C TYR A 66 -14.67 5.37 22.46
N LEU A 67 -14.90 4.58 21.41
CA LEU A 67 -14.19 4.68 20.13
C LEU A 67 -14.98 5.54 19.14
N GLN A 68 -14.30 6.48 18.45
CA GLN A 68 -14.96 7.25 17.40
C GLN A 68 -15.29 6.39 16.18
N ALA A 69 -14.34 5.52 15.79
CA ALA A 69 -14.49 4.62 14.67
C ALA A 69 -13.73 3.31 14.87
N ILE A 70 -14.27 2.26 14.26
CA ILE A 70 -13.64 0.95 14.10
C ILE A 70 -13.73 0.64 12.61
N GLU A 71 -12.61 0.32 11.99
CA GLU A 71 -12.52 -0.08 10.59
C GLU A 71 -11.99 -1.50 10.49
N LEU A 72 -12.69 -2.33 9.71
CA LEU A 72 -12.28 -3.70 9.42
C LEU A 72 -11.59 -3.71 8.05
N VAL A 73 -10.35 -4.21 8.02
CA VAL A 73 -9.52 -4.26 6.82
C VAL A 73 -9.27 -5.73 6.48
N PRO A 74 -10.19 -6.39 5.74
CA PRO A 74 -10.03 -7.77 5.34
C PRO A 74 -8.96 -7.93 4.25
N ALA A 75 -8.18 -8.98 4.36
CA ALA A 75 -7.19 -9.43 3.39
C ALA A 75 -7.29 -10.94 3.19
N LEU A 76 -7.24 -11.40 1.94
CA LEU A 76 -7.34 -12.82 1.62
C LEU A 76 -6.03 -13.54 1.98
N PHE A 77 -6.09 -14.66 2.71
CA PHE A 77 -4.92 -15.47 3.08
C PHE A 77 -4.19 -16.05 1.87
N ASP A 78 -4.94 -16.61 0.91
CA ASP A 78 -4.40 -17.16 -0.34
C ASP A 78 -5.07 -16.54 -1.55
N SER A 79 -4.70 -15.30 -1.77
CA SER A 79 -5.12 -14.47 -2.89
C SER A 79 -4.53 -14.91 -4.25
N TYR A 80 -3.64 -15.90 -4.30
CA TYR A 80 -3.16 -16.44 -5.58
C TYR A 80 -4.25 -17.26 -6.29
N ASP A 81 -4.97 -18.10 -5.56
CA ASP A 81 -6.05 -18.92 -6.11
C ASP A 81 -7.42 -18.26 -5.96
N SER A 82 -7.65 -17.55 -4.84
CA SER A 82 -8.98 -17.01 -4.52
C SER A 82 -9.39 -15.82 -5.39
N LEU A 83 -8.46 -14.95 -5.77
CA LEU A 83 -8.77 -13.74 -6.54
C LEU A 83 -9.16 -14.04 -8.01
N PRO A 84 -8.44 -14.91 -8.75
CA PRO A 84 -8.89 -15.37 -10.07
C PRO A 84 -10.30 -15.99 -10.05
N GLU A 85 -10.59 -16.87 -9.09
CA GLU A 85 -11.89 -17.52 -8.97
C GLU A 85 -13.01 -16.53 -8.66
N LEU A 86 -12.73 -15.54 -7.81
CA LEU A 86 -13.65 -14.46 -7.52
C LEU A 86 -13.95 -13.60 -8.75
N ILE A 87 -12.93 -13.24 -9.54
CA ILE A 87 -13.11 -12.49 -10.78
C ILE A 87 -13.97 -13.29 -11.77
N GLU A 88 -13.73 -14.60 -11.88
CA GLU A 88 -14.50 -15.43 -12.80
C GLU A 88 -15.95 -15.59 -12.37
N SER A 89 -16.19 -15.90 -11.09
CA SER A 89 -17.54 -16.05 -10.54
C SER A 89 -18.37 -14.78 -10.59
N ARG A 90 -17.73 -13.61 -10.45
CA ARG A 90 -18.38 -12.29 -10.49
C ARG A 90 -18.15 -11.54 -11.80
N ARG A 91 -17.66 -12.21 -12.84
CA ARG A 91 -17.29 -11.61 -14.15
C ARG A 91 -18.42 -10.76 -14.73
N ARG A 92 -19.67 -11.24 -14.65
CA ARG A 92 -20.84 -10.53 -15.19
C ARG A 92 -21.12 -9.22 -14.45
N ASP A 93 -21.03 -9.24 -13.12
CA ASP A 93 -21.31 -8.08 -12.28
C ASP A 93 -20.22 -7.03 -12.43
N ILE A 94 -18.96 -7.47 -12.44
CA ILE A 94 -17.80 -6.61 -12.72
C ILE A 94 -17.99 -6.01 -14.12
N ALA A 95 -18.35 -6.81 -15.12
CA ALA A 95 -18.53 -6.30 -16.48
C ALA A 95 -19.64 -5.24 -16.57
N ALA A 96 -20.78 -5.49 -15.95
CA ALA A 96 -21.91 -4.56 -15.95
C ALA A 96 -21.57 -3.24 -15.25
N THR A 97 -20.72 -3.27 -14.22
CA THR A 97 -20.38 -2.09 -13.41
C THR A 97 -19.18 -1.33 -13.95
N VAL A 98 -18.13 -2.04 -14.39
CA VAL A 98 -16.85 -1.47 -14.83
C VAL A 98 -16.89 -1.03 -16.30
N PHE A 99 -17.65 -1.72 -17.15
CA PHE A 99 -17.71 -1.43 -18.59
C PHE A 99 -19.10 -0.92 -19.03
N ALA A 100 -19.85 -0.30 -18.11
CA ALA A 100 -21.22 0.18 -18.37
C ALA A 100 -21.33 1.09 -19.61
N ASP A 101 -20.31 1.93 -19.84
CA ASP A 101 -20.29 2.96 -20.89
C ASP A 101 -19.33 2.63 -22.05
N GLY A 102 -18.86 1.38 -22.15
CA GLY A 102 -17.75 1.03 -23.04
C GLY A 102 -17.71 -0.42 -23.49
N GLU A 103 -16.66 -0.75 -24.23
CA GLU A 103 -16.41 -2.13 -24.67
C GLU A 103 -16.08 -3.01 -23.47
N ASN A 104 -16.73 -4.16 -23.37
CA ASN A 104 -16.42 -5.15 -22.36
C ASN A 104 -15.09 -5.86 -22.70
N LEU A 105 -14.02 -5.40 -22.06
CA LEU A 105 -12.67 -5.89 -22.33
C LEU A 105 -12.40 -7.31 -21.78
N PHE A 106 -13.30 -7.91 -20.98
CA PHE A 106 -13.13 -9.30 -20.52
C PHE A 106 -13.07 -10.32 -21.66
N GLN A 107 -13.63 -9.98 -22.82
CA GLN A 107 -13.69 -10.86 -23.99
C GLN A 107 -12.58 -10.56 -25.01
N SER A 108 -11.78 -9.51 -24.79
CA SER A 108 -10.72 -9.13 -25.71
C SER A 108 -9.55 -10.10 -25.66
N SER A 109 -9.23 -10.76 -26.78
CA SER A 109 -8.07 -11.65 -26.91
C SER A 109 -6.71 -10.91 -26.82
N ALA A 110 -6.73 -9.58 -26.92
CA ALA A 110 -5.56 -8.73 -26.79
C ALA A 110 -5.28 -8.25 -25.35
N LEU A 111 -6.15 -8.62 -24.40
CA LEU A 111 -6.04 -8.34 -22.97
C LEU A 111 -5.88 -9.65 -22.19
N THR A 112 -4.99 -9.66 -21.20
CA THR A 112 -4.80 -10.79 -20.28
C THR A 112 -4.84 -10.29 -18.85
N TRP A 113 -5.63 -10.96 -18.00
CA TRP A 113 -5.76 -10.62 -16.59
C TRP A 113 -4.82 -11.51 -15.79
N ASN A 114 -3.78 -10.90 -15.21
CA ASN A 114 -2.81 -11.60 -14.37
C ASN A 114 -3.03 -11.20 -12.92
N CYS A 115 -3.55 -12.12 -12.12
CA CYS A 115 -3.73 -11.90 -10.68
C CYS A 115 -2.51 -12.39 -9.92
N LYS A 116 -2.05 -11.59 -8.95
CA LYS A 116 -0.95 -11.94 -8.04
C LYS A 116 -1.25 -11.36 -6.67
N ASN A 117 -1.55 -12.23 -5.72
CA ASN A 117 -1.95 -11.80 -4.39
C ASN A 117 -3.08 -10.74 -4.46
N THR A 118 -2.92 -9.58 -3.81
CA THR A 118 -3.86 -8.45 -3.85
C THR A 118 -3.69 -7.54 -5.08
N ARG A 119 -3.14 -8.06 -6.18
CA ARG A 119 -2.85 -7.28 -7.40
C ARG A 119 -3.45 -7.90 -8.64
N ILE A 120 -4.02 -7.06 -9.49
CA ILE A 120 -4.50 -7.41 -10.84
C ILE A 120 -3.71 -6.61 -11.85
N ASP A 121 -2.99 -7.29 -12.74
CA ASP A 121 -2.30 -6.70 -13.87
C ASP A 121 -3.11 -6.96 -15.16
N LEU A 122 -3.65 -5.90 -15.77
CA LEU A 122 -4.30 -5.88 -17.07
C LEU A 122 -3.24 -5.76 -18.18
N VAL A 123 -2.76 -6.90 -18.67
CA VAL A 123 -1.66 -6.97 -19.64
C VAL A 123 -2.21 -6.87 -21.07
N CYS A 124 -1.84 -5.78 -21.75
CA CYS A 124 -2.31 -5.42 -23.08
C CYS A 124 -1.19 -5.59 -24.11
N LYS A 125 -1.53 -6.08 -25.30
CA LYS A 125 -0.61 -6.07 -26.46
C LYS A 125 -0.86 -4.91 -27.42
N SER A 126 -2.04 -4.30 -27.36
CA SER A 126 -2.44 -3.17 -28.20
C SER A 126 -2.31 -1.85 -27.44
N PRO A 127 -1.60 -0.84 -27.99
CA PRO A 127 -1.58 0.52 -27.43
C PRO A 127 -2.98 1.13 -27.34
N GLU A 128 -3.86 0.88 -28.31
CA GLU A 128 -5.22 1.44 -28.33
C GLU A 128 -6.05 0.94 -27.13
N ILE A 129 -5.94 -0.35 -26.81
CA ILE A 129 -6.62 -0.94 -25.64
C ILE A 129 -6.04 -0.38 -24.35
N TYR A 130 -4.72 -0.21 -24.28
CA TYR A 130 -4.07 0.38 -23.13
C TYR A 130 -4.55 1.82 -22.88
N GLU A 131 -4.55 2.67 -23.91
CA GLU A 131 -5.05 4.04 -23.82
C GLU A 131 -6.53 4.07 -23.45
N ASN A 132 -7.34 3.13 -23.95
CA ASN A 132 -8.74 3.00 -23.55
C ASN A 132 -8.89 2.69 -22.05
N ILE A 133 -8.10 1.74 -21.52
CA ILE A 133 -8.10 1.38 -20.10
C ILE A 133 -7.75 2.58 -19.22
N ILE A 134 -6.72 3.35 -19.62
CA ILE A 134 -6.29 4.56 -18.90
C ILE A 134 -7.35 5.65 -19.01
N GLY A 135 -7.80 5.97 -20.22
CA GLY A 135 -8.74 7.05 -20.49
C GLY A 135 -10.11 6.87 -19.83
N GLN A 136 -10.58 5.63 -19.70
CA GLN A 136 -11.83 5.31 -19.01
C GLN A 136 -11.67 5.04 -17.51
N GLY A 137 -10.46 5.11 -16.96
CA GLY A 137 -10.21 4.84 -15.56
C GLY A 137 -10.60 3.41 -15.13
N ILE A 138 -10.48 2.43 -16.04
CA ILE A 138 -10.95 1.05 -15.82
C ILE A 138 -10.29 0.42 -14.59
N CYS A 139 -8.98 0.62 -14.41
CA CYS A 139 -8.25 0.11 -13.24
C CYS A 139 -8.86 0.61 -11.92
N THR A 140 -9.16 1.91 -11.84
CA THR A 140 -9.77 2.52 -10.66
C THR A 140 -11.16 1.97 -10.40
N ARG A 141 -11.97 1.77 -11.44
CA ARG A 141 -13.32 1.19 -11.33
C ARG A 141 -13.28 -0.26 -10.84
N ILE A 142 -12.32 -1.06 -11.31
CA ILE A 142 -12.15 -2.45 -10.82
C ILE A 142 -11.74 -2.43 -9.35
N ALA A 143 -10.76 -1.61 -8.96
CA ALA A 143 -10.33 -1.50 -7.58
C ALA A 143 -11.48 -1.04 -6.66
N ALA A 144 -12.24 -0.04 -7.10
CA ALA A 144 -13.43 0.44 -6.40
C ALA A 144 -14.49 -0.65 -6.25
N TRP A 145 -14.75 -1.45 -7.29
CA TRP A 145 -15.71 -2.55 -7.21
C TRP A 145 -15.35 -3.56 -6.11
N PHE A 146 -14.08 -3.96 -5.99
CA PHE A 146 -13.64 -4.86 -4.91
C PHE A 146 -13.75 -4.24 -3.52
N TRP A 147 -13.47 -2.94 -3.41
CA TRP A 147 -13.65 -2.21 -2.17
C TRP A 147 -15.13 -2.11 -1.78
N ASP A 148 -15.99 -1.76 -2.72
CA ASP A 148 -17.41 -1.55 -2.50
C ASP A 148 -18.17 -2.85 -2.23
N GLU A 149 -17.79 -3.95 -2.88
CA GLU A 149 -18.44 -5.25 -2.67
C GLU A 149 -17.87 -6.00 -1.46
N TYR A 150 -16.57 -5.88 -1.18
CA TYR A 150 -15.89 -6.78 -0.23
C TYR A 150 -14.93 -6.11 0.76
N CYS A 151 -14.82 -4.77 0.76
CA CYS A 151 -13.77 -4.05 1.51
C CYS A 151 -12.34 -4.51 1.19
N LEU A 152 -12.11 -5.14 0.03
CA LEU A 152 -10.80 -5.64 -0.35
C LEU A 152 -9.99 -4.54 -1.04
N GLN A 153 -8.79 -4.28 -0.51
CA GLN A 153 -7.85 -3.34 -1.11
C GLN A 153 -7.03 -4.02 -2.19
N ILE A 154 -7.46 -3.88 -3.44
CA ILE A 154 -6.82 -4.50 -4.61
C ILE A 154 -6.10 -3.44 -5.45
N LEU A 155 -4.81 -3.68 -5.74
CA LEU A 155 -4.04 -2.87 -6.67
C LEU A 155 -4.31 -3.33 -8.11
N VAL A 156 -4.88 -2.46 -8.94
CA VAL A 156 -5.13 -2.75 -10.35
C VAL A 156 -4.24 -1.90 -11.23
N ARG A 157 -3.54 -2.52 -12.19
CA ARG A 157 -2.60 -1.82 -13.10
C ARG A 157 -2.83 -2.22 -14.54
N ALA A 158 -2.64 -1.27 -15.45
CA ALA A 158 -2.54 -1.54 -16.87
C ALA A 158 -1.06 -1.70 -17.26
N ILE A 159 -0.73 -2.70 -18.08
CA ILE A 159 0.63 -2.93 -18.56
C ILE A 159 0.59 -3.14 -20.08
N LEU A 160 1.22 -2.24 -20.83
CA LEU A 160 1.42 -2.41 -22.26
C LEU A 160 2.69 -3.22 -22.51
N VAL A 161 2.56 -4.36 -23.21
CA VAL A 161 3.69 -5.21 -23.63
C VAL A 161 3.85 -5.09 -25.14
N ARG A 162 4.96 -4.48 -25.57
CA ARG A 162 5.29 -4.40 -27.01
C ARG A 162 5.92 -5.72 -27.47
N GLN A 163 5.46 -6.24 -28.61
CA GLN A 163 6.09 -7.41 -29.22
C GLN A 163 7.56 -7.08 -29.51
N GLY A 164 8.48 -7.86 -28.95
CA GLY A 164 9.93 -7.64 -29.06
C GLY A 164 10.64 -7.47 -27.72
N GLU A 165 9.93 -7.11 -26.65
CA GLU A 165 10.48 -7.12 -25.29
C GLU A 165 10.35 -8.51 -24.65
N GLN A 166 10.92 -9.52 -25.31
CA GLN A 166 11.21 -10.77 -24.62
C GLN A 166 12.39 -10.57 -23.68
N LYS A 167 12.10 -10.57 -22.38
CA LYS A 167 13.03 -10.96 -21.31
C LYS A 167 14.41 -10.27 -21.34
N HIS A 168 14.45 -8.95 -21.26
CA HIS A 168 15.36 -8.41 -20.26
C HIS A 168 14.67 -8.57 -18.91
N ARG A 169 14.88 -9.74 -18.30
CA ARG A 169 15.05 -9.76 -16.85
C ARG A 169 16.26 -8.86 -16.57
N THR A 170 16.07 -7.55 -16.61
CA THR A 170 16.85 -6.67 -15.74
C THR A 170 16.71 -7.35 -14.40
N ARG A 171 17.82 -7.83 -13.86
CA ARG A 171 17.90 -8.30 -12.49
C ARG A 171 17.31 -7.15 -11.67
N GLN A 172 16.01 -7.23 -11.37
CA GLN A 172 15.40 -6.36 -10.41
C GLN A 172 16.15 -6.75 -9.15
N HIS A 173 17.12 -5.92 -8.80
CA HIS A 173 17.73 -5.95 -7.49
C HIS A 173 16.61 -5.50 -6.56
N TYR A 174 15.72 -6.45 -6.22
CA TYR A 174 14.93 -6.33 -5.01
C TYR A 174 15.95 -6.09 -3.91
N LEU A 175 15.85 -4.95 -3.24
CA LEU A 175 16.53 -4.78 -1.98
C LEU A 175 15.98 -5.91 -1.10
N ALA A 176 16.82 -6.91 -0.81
CA ALA A 176 16.52 -7.83 0.27
C ALA A 176 16.25 -6.96 1.51
N GLU A 177 15.34 -7.39 2.38
CA GLU A 177 15.07 -6.75 3.66
C GLU A 177 16.37 -6.71 4.47
N GLY A 178 17.13 -5.64 4.24
CA GLY A 178 18.42 -5.40 4.85
C GLY A 178 18.14 -4.73 6.18
N LYS A 179 18.80 -5.22 7.23
CA LYS A 179 18.83 -4.51 8.51
C LYS A 179 19.15 -3.04 8.25
N LEU A 180 18.30 -2.18 8.77
CA LEU A 180 18.44 -0.73 8.71
C LEU A 180 19.84 -0.37 9.24
N GLU A 181 20.78 -0.08 8.34
CA GLU A 181 22.12 0.37 8.72
C GLU A 181 22.00 1.83 9.13
N VAL A 182 21.83 2.05 10.43
CA VAL A 182 21.98 3.36 11.04
C VAL A 182 23.45 3.75 10.90
N ILE A 183 23.73 4.74 10.05
CA ILE A 183 25.05 5.36 9.95
C ILE A 183 25.33 5.98 11.33
N GLN A 184 26.14 5.29 12.14
CA GLN A 184 26.55 5.83 13.42
C GLN A 184 27.39 7.08 13.17
N PRO A 185 27.16 8.18 13.92
CA PRO A 185 28.02 9.34 13.84
C PRO A 185 29.46 8.91 14.07
N LEU A 186 30.36 9.37 13.19
CA LEU A 186 31.79 9.14 13.31
C LEU A 186 32.20 9.52 14.74
N LYS A 187 32.56 8.53 15.57
CA LYS A 187 33.12 8.78 16.89
C LYS A 187 34.46 9.45 16.68
N GLN A 188 34.46 10.79 16.68
CA GLN A 188 35.69 11.56 16.73
C GLN A 188 36.41 11.14 18.00
N SER A 189 37.50 10.39 17.84
CA SER A 189 38.40 10.07 18.94
C SER A 189 38.79 11.39 19.59
N ILE A 190 38.50 11.54 20.87
CA ILE A 190 38.91 12.70 21.66
C ILE A 190 40.43 12.61 21.78
N ARG A 191 41.14 13.21 20.83
CA ARG A 191 42.56 13.55 21.01
C ARG A 191 42.60 14.85 21.78
N THR A 192 42.90 14.71 23.06
CA THR A 192 43.24 15.79 23.98
C THR A 192 44.31 16.70 23.36
N GLY A 193 44.01 17.98 23.19
CA GLY A 193 45.05 18.96 22.88
C GLY A 193 44.57 20.25 22.22
N GLN A 194 44.55 21.31 23.03
CA GLN A 194 44.84 22.70 22.66
C GLN A 194 43.85 23.50 21.80
N ARG A 195 43.31 24.54 22.47
CA ARG A 195 43.21 25.96 22.07
C ARG A 195 42.83 26.28 20.61
N GLY A 196 41.70 26.98 20.47
CA GLY A 196 41.41 27.83 19.33
C GLY A 196 39.91 27.89 19.08
N GLY A 197 39.29 29.02 19.40
CA GLY A 197 37.84 29.19 19.29
C GLY A 197 37.33 29.05 17.86
N TYR A 198 36.25 28.31 17.69
CA TYR A 198 35.21 28.44 16.67
C TYR A 198 34.17 27.34 16.96
N ASN A 199 33.42 27.49 18.06
CA ASN A 199 32.43 26.48 18.47
C ASN A 199 31.03 27.10 18.43
N ARG A 200 30.60 27.51 17.23
CA ARG A 200 29.25 28.05 17.00
C ARG A 200 28.41 27.30 15.96
N ASP A 201 28.95 26.27 15.30
CA ASP A 201 28.26 25.62 14.18
C ASP A 201 27.83 24.15 14.42
N GLN A 202 28.28 23.49 15.49
CA GLN A 202 27.84 22.10 15.76
C GLN A 202 26.42 22.01 16.36
N ASN A 203 25.95 23.03 17.09
CA ASN A 203 24.60 23.02 17.64
C ASN A 203 23.52 23.27 16.58
N LYS A 204 23.83 23.99 15.49
CA LYS A 204 22.87 24.25 14.40
C LYS A 204 22.44 22.95 13.69
N LEU A 205 23.38 22.04 13.44
CA LEU A 205 23.09 20.82 12.68
C LEU A 205 22.21 19.82 13.46
N LEU A 206 22.35 19.80 14.78
CA LEU A 206 21.50 19.00 15.68
C LEU A 206 20.11 19.63 15.90
N GLU A 207 19.99 20.95 15.82
CA GLU A 207 18.71 21.65 15.82
C GLU A 207 17.97 21.45 14.50
N THR A 208 18.66 21.53 13.35
CA THR A 208 18.04 21.32 12.02
C THR A 208 17.43 19.93 11.91
N ILE A 209 18.10 18.85 12.34
CA ILE A 209 17.54 17.47 12.29
C ILE A 209 16.26 17.30 13.14
N ARG A 210 15.98 18.23 14.07
CA ARG A 210 14.74 18.25 14.89
C ARG A 210 13.66 19.17 14.35
N GLU A 211 13.91 19.89 13.24
CA GLU A 211 12.92 20.75 12.60
C GLU A 211 11.88 19.92 11.84
N LYS A 212 10.64 20.43 11.79
CA LYS A 212 9.55 19.81 11.03
C LYS A 212 9.93 19.75 9.55
N SER A 213 9.71 18.59 8.93
CA SER A 213 9.87 18.44 7.49
C SER A 213 8.95 19.40 6.73
N VAL A 214 9.51 20.03 5.71
CA VAL A 214 8.80 20.92 4.78
C VAL A 214 8.31 20.08 3.59
N PRO A 215 7.05 20.26 3.11
CA PRO A 215 6.60 19.66 1.87
C PRO A 215 7.50 20.04 0.69
N ILE A 216 7.74 19.11 -0.24
CA ILE A 216 8.61 19.36 -1.41
C ILE A 216 8.12 20.54 -2.25
N ALA A 217 6.80 20.77 -2.29
CA ALA A 217 6.18 21.88 -3.02
C ALA A 217 6.58 23.27 -2.48
N ASP A 218 7.04 23.35 -1.23
CA ASP A 218 7.37 24.60 -0.55
C ASP A 218 8.89 24.85 -0.53
N ILE A 219 9.68 24.03 -1.23
CA ILE A 219 11.13 24.24 -1.36
C ILE A 219 11.39 25.31 -2.41
N GLU A 220 11.98 26.43 -2.00
CA GLU A 220 12.34 27.54 -2.87
C GLU A 220 13.85 27.63 -3.15
N GLU A 221 14.20 28.18 -4.31
CA GLU A 221 15.59 28.45 -4.68
C GLU A 221 16.20 29.50 -3.75
N GLY A 222 17.35 29.19 -3.14
CA GLY A 222 18.05 30.07 -2.19
C GLY A 222 17.80 29.75 -0.71
N MET A 223 16.99 28.74 -0.40
CA MET A 223 16.91 28.19 0.96
C MET A 223 18.26 27.60 1.40
N LYS A 224 18.75 28.03 2.57
CA LYS A 224 20.06 27.59 3.10
C LYS A 224 20.03 26.16 3.63
N THR A 225 18.90 25.72 4.17
CA THR A 225 18.68 24.38 4.74
C THR A 225 17.21 24.02 4.58
N ALA A 226 16.92 22.79 4.16
CA ALA A 226 15.57 22.23 4.09
C ALA A 226 15.62 20.75 4.46
N ILE A 227 14.62 20.28 5.21
CA ILE A 227 14.38 18.86 5.46
C ILE A 227 13.08 18.51 4.78
N ALA A 228 13.12 17.57 3.84
CA ALA A 228 11.93 17.05 3.17
C ALA A 228 11.83 15.54 3.36
N GLN A 229 10.59 15.06 3.41
CA GLN A 229 10.28 13.63 3.42
C GLN A 229 9.53 13.31 2.12
N GLY A 230 9.86 12.19 1.50
CA GLY A 230 9.24 11.76 0.25
C GLY A 230 9.75 10.41 -0.21
N GLU A 231 9.02 9.80 -1.13
CA GLU A 231 9.39 8.53 -1.75
C GLU A 231 10.44 8.75 -2.85
N VAL A 232 11.51 7.95 -2.84
CA VAL A 232 12.56 7.99 -3.86
C VAL A 232 12.23 6.97 -4.94
N TRP A 233 11.85 7.46 -6.11
CA TRP A 233 11.42 6.61 -7.25
C TRP A 233 12.56 6.22 -8.19
N ASP A 234 13.65 6.99 -8.23
CA ASP A 234 14.85 6.72 -9.02
C ASP A 234 16.08 7.22 -8.25
N LYS A 235 17.18 6.46 -8.30
CA LYS A 235 18.47 6.85 -7.71
C LYS A 235 19.59 6.44 -8.65
N LYS A 236 20.37 7.42 -9.11
CA LYS A 236 21.56 7.19 -9.94
C LYS A 236 22.80 7.53 -9.13
N ILE A 237 23.69 6.56 -9.01
CA ILE A 237 24.98 6.75 -8.35
C ILE A 237 26.03 6.92 -9.45
N VAL A 238 26.64 8.09 -9.52
CA VAL A 238 27.70 8.37 -10.48
C VAL A 238 29.04 8.39 -9.73
N PRO A 239 29.99 7.50 -10.07
CA PRO A 239 31.32 7.56 -9.49
C PRO A 239 32.05 8.80 -10.01
N MET A 240 32.54 9.65 -9.10
CA MET A 240 33.44 10.73 -9.46
C MET A 240 34.88 10.24 -9.40
N GLN A 241 35.76 10.87 -10.19
CA GLN A 241 37.20 10.63 -10.04
C GLN A 241 37.62 11.03 -8.62
N GLU A 242 38.51 10.24 -8.01
CA GLU A 242 38.93 10.28 -6.58
C GLU A 242 38.08 9.48 -5.59
N GLY A 243 37.19 8.58 -6.04
CA GLY A 243 36.49 7.64 -5.15
C GLY A 243 35.42 8.29 -4.27
N GLN A 244 35.12 9.56 -4.53
CA GLN A 244 33.94 10.22 -3.98
C GLN A 244 32.70 9.80 -4.79
N ILE A 245 31.60 9.61 -4.07
CA ILE A 245 30.31 9.25 -4.65
C ILE A 245 29.42 10.48 -4.54
N ALA A 246 28.93 10.98 -5.68
CA ALA A 246 27.78 11.88 -5.68
C ALA A 246 26.54 11.02 -5.37
N ALA A 247 25.96 11.24 -4.19
CA ALA A 247 24.79 10.52 -3.69
C ALA A 247 23.51 11.32 -3.90
#